data_AF-A0A0C3AJ83-F1
#
_entry.id   AF-A0A0C3AJ83-F1
#
_cell.length_a   1.000
_cell.length_b   1.000
_cell.length_c   1.000
_cell.angle_alpha   90.00
_cell.angle_beta   90.00
_cell.angle_gamma   90.00
#
_symmetry.space_group_name_H-M   'P 1'
#
loop_
_entity.id
_entity.type
_entity.pdbx_description
1 polymer ?
#
loop_
_entity_poly.entity_id
_entity_poly.type
_entity_poly.pdbx_seq_one_letter_code
_entity_poly.pdbx_strand_id
1 'polypeptide(L)' 'MWVVQLEYEGNGHHTLSIVNLNCIARAAHLLPVYGSSFVPNNLHFSDALDVFRTYFVNLFADRHTYEFLK' A
#
# COMPACT_ATOMS: atom_id res chain seq x y z
N MET A 1 4.62 13.54 4.29
CA MET A 1 3.66 12.65 3.60
C MET A 1 4.25 12.34 2.25
N TRP A 2 4.35 11.06 1.91
CA TRP A 2 4.94 10.61 0.65
C TRP A 2 3.90 9.86 -0.17
N VAL A 3 4.03 9.92 -1.49
CA VAL A 3 3.28 9.05 -2.40
C VAL A 3 4.26 8.02 -2.91
N VAL A 4 3.92 6.75 -2.71
CA VAL A 4 4.69 5.62 -3.23
C VAL A 4 3.88 4.93 -4.31
N GLN A 5 4.56 4.39 -5.32
CA GLN A 5 3.97 3.59 -6.37
C GLN A 5 4.43 2.15 -6.20
N LEU A 6 3.52 1.19 -6.40
CA LEU A 6 3.88 -0.22 -6.44
C LEU A 6 4.89 -0.50 -7.56
N GLU A 7 5.80 -1.42 -7.29
CA GLU A 7 6.74 -1.92 -8.29
C GLU A 7 6.07 -2.98 -9.17
N TYR A 8 6.34 -2.89 -10.46
CA TYR A 8 5.90 -3.86 -11.47
C TYR A 8 7.11 -4.32 -12.28
N GLU A 9 7.10 -5.57 -12.71
CA GLU A 9 8.06 -6.11 -13.67
C GLU A 9 7.91 -5.43 -15.04
N GLY A 10 8.92 -5.56 -15.91
CA GLY A 10 8.91 -4.98 -17.26
C GLY A 10 7.78 -5.48 -18.18
N ASN A 11 7.07 -6.54 -17.78
CA ASN A 11 5.88 -7.10 -18.43
C ASN A 11 4.55 -6.54 -17.87
N GLY A 12 4.60 -5.69 -16.83
CA GLY A 12 3.43 -5.09 -16.18
C GLY A 12 2.79 -5.93 -15.07
N HIS A 13 3.37 -7.07 -14.68
CA HIS A 13 2.93 -7.86 -13.53
C HIS A 13 3.52 -7.33 -12.22
N HIS A 14 2.85 -7.60 -11.09
CA HIS A 14 3.38 -7.25 -9.78
C HIS A 14 4.70 -7.97 -9.51
N THR A 15 5.68 -7.26 -8.94
CA THR A 15 6.89 -7.90 -8.45
C THR A 15 6.55 -8.85 -7.30
N LEU A 16 6.92 -10.13 -7.43
CA LEU A 16 6.74 -11.13 -6.37
C LEU A 16 8.08 -11.47 -5.73
N SER A 17 8.14 -11.42 -4.40
CA SER A 17 9.31 -11.84 -3.64
C SER A 17 8.89 -12.57 -2.36
N ILE A 18 9.70 -13.54 -1.93
CA ILE A 18 9.51 -14.26 -0.68
C ILE A 18 10.39 -13.58 0.38
N VAL A 19 9.76 -12.99 1.39
CA VAL A 19 10.44 -12.36 2.52
C VAL A 19 10.22 -13.15 3.79
N ASN A 20 11.23 -13.21 4.66
CA ASN A 20 11.07 -13.81 5.99
C ASN A 20 10.18 -12.90 6.85
N LEU A 21 9.21 -13.48 7.57
CA LEU A 21 8.32 -12.72 8.45
C LEU A 21 9.06 -11.93 9.52
N ASN A 22 10.24 -12.39 9.96
CA ASN A 22 11.10 -11.67 10.91
C ASN A 22 11.70 -10.38 10.32
N CYS A 23 11.68 -10.20 8.99
CA CYS A 23 12.11 -8.96 8.34
C CYS A 23 10.98 -7.91 8.30
N ILE A 24 9.74 -8.27 8.64
CA ILE A 24 8.63 -7.33 8.70
C ILE A 24 8.71 -6.58 10.03
N ALA A 25 9.15 -5.33 9.98
CA ALA A 25 9.27 -4.50 11.17
C ALA A 25 7.90 -4.20 11.81
N ARG A 26 6.89 -3.85 10.98
CA ARG A 26 5.57 -3.43 11.44
C ARG A 26 4.57 -3.43 10.28
N ALA A 27 3.30 -3.69 10.58
CA ALA A 27 2.21 -3.37 9.66
C ALA A 27 1.94 -1.86 9.66
N ALA A 28 1.58 -1.31 8.50
CA ALA A 28 1.23 0.08 8.31
C ALA A 28 -0.06 0.18 7.48
N HIS A 29 -0.90 1.16 7.79
CA HIS A 29 -2.10 1.42 7.00
C HIS A 29 -1.74 2.28 5.78
N LEU A 30 -2.00 1.75 4.59
CA LEU A 30 -1.77 2.44 3.33
C LEU A 30 -3.10 2.98 2.78
N LEU A 31 -3.19 4.30 2.62
CA LEU A 31 -4.34 4.93 1.98
C LEU A 31 -4.09 5.02 0.47
N PRO A 32 -4.94 4.45 -0.40
CA PRO A 32 -4.75 4.56 -1.84
C PRO A 32 -4.95 6.00 -2.33
N VAL A 33 -4.22 6.37 -3.38
CA VAL A 33 -4.50 7.59 -4.12
C VAL A 33 -5.66 7.33 -5.07
N TYR A 34 -6.82 7.92 -4.77
CA TYR A 34 -8.01 7.78 -5.60
C TYR A 34 -7.88 8.52 -6.92
N GLY A 35 -8.50 7.96 -7.97
CA GLY A 35 -8.67 8.61 -9.26
C GLY A 35 -9.90 9.52 -9.30
N SER A 36 -10.37 9.81 -10.51
CA SER A 36 -11.58 10.60 -10.76
C SER A 36 -12.88 9.82 -10.64
N SER A 37 -12.81 8.48 -10.57
CA SER A 37 -13.98 7.60 -10.51
C SER A 37 -14.26 7.14 -9.08
N PHE A 38 -15.53 6.81 -8.81
CA PHE A 38 -15.93 6.18 -7.55
C PHE A 38 -15.32 4.78 -7.41
N VAL A 39 -15.01 4.40 -6.16
CA VAL A 39 -14.64 3.02 -5.83
C VAL A 39 -15.86 2.12 -6.02
N PRO A 40 -15.73 0.98 -6.71
CA PRO A 40 -16.84 0.05 -6.86
C PRO A 40 -17.37 -0.42 -5.50
N ASN A 41 -18.69 -0.40 -5.31
CA ASN A 41 -19.32 -0.82 -4.05
C ASN A 41 -19.09 -2.31 -3.72
N ASN A 42 -18.79 -3.12 -4.73
CA ASN A 42 -18.51 -4.54 -4.61
C ASN A 42 -17.02 -4.86 -4.52
N LEU A 43 -16.14 -3.85 -4.42
CA LEU A 43 -14.72 -4.06 -4.20
C LEU A 43 -14.50 -4.68 -2.82
N HIS A 44 -13.96 -5.90 -2.77
CA HIS A 44 -13.62 -6.52 -1.51
C HIS A 44 -12.35 -5.89 -0.94
N PHE A 45 -12.31 -5.67 0.38
CA PHE A 45 -11.19 -4.98 1.02
C PHE A 45 -9.85 -5.71 0.87
N SER A 46 -9.86 -7.04 0.67
CA SER A 46 -8.63 -7.81 0.41
C SER A 46 -7.96 -7.42 -0.90
N ASP A 47 -8.75 -6.99 -1.88
CA ASP A 47 -8.27 -6.73 -3.24
C ASP A 47 -7.77 -5.29 -3.37
N ALA A 48 -7.92 -4.47 -2.31
CA ALA A 48 -7.53 -3.07 -2.32
C ALA A 48 -6.06 -2.90 -2.69
N LEU A 49 -5.16 -3.77 -2.20
CA LEU A 49 -3.73 -3.69 -2.50
C LEU A 49 -3.39 -4.00 -3.97
N ASP A 50 -4.23 -4.77 -4.65
CA ASP A 50 -4.05 -5.17 -6.05
C ASP A 50 -4.67 -4.15 -7.02
N VAL A 51 -5.73 -3.46 -6.59
CA VAL A 51 -6.52 -2.55 -7.45
C VAL A 51 -5.89 -1.16 -7.55
N PHE A 52 -5.28 -0.64 -6.47
CA PHE A 52 -4.65 0.68 -6.50
C PHE A 52 -3.15 0.60 -6.79
N ARG A 53 -2.63 1.57 -7.55
CA ARG A 53 -1.22 1.61 -7.97
C ARG A 53 -0.34 2.46 -7.08
N THR A 54 -0.92 3.45 -6.41
CA THR A 54 -0.22 4.45 -5.62
C THR A 54 -0.87 4.62 -4.27
N TYR A 55 -0.05 4.85 -3.24
CA TYR A 55 -0.48 4.93 -1.86
C TYR A 55 0.20 6.10 -1.15
N PHE A 56 -0.54 6.71 -0.22
CA PHE A 56 0.02 7.67 0.73
C PHE A 56 0.67 6.93 1.89
N VAL A 57 1.96 7.20 2.11
CA VAL A 57 2.65 6.87 3.35
C VAL A 57 2.66 8.13 4.21
N ASN A 58 1.92 8.07 5.31
CA ASN A 58 1.73 9.20 6.20
C ASN A 58 2.08 8.80 7.63
N LEU A 59 3.05 9.52 8.20
CA LEU A 59 3.49 9.40 9.58
C LEU A 59 2.32 9.46 10.58
N PHE A 60 1.26 10.20 10.28
CA PHE A 60 0.16 10.44 11.20
C PHE A 60 -1.11 9.63 10.90
N ALA A 61 -1.18 8.96 9.75
CA ALA A 61 -2.39 8.22 9.37
C ALA A 61 -2.55 6.91 10.14
N ASP A 62 -1.44 6.40 10.70
CA ASP A 62 -1.38 5.16 11.43
C ASP A 62 -0.43 5.30 12.63
N ARG A 63 -0.90 4.86 13.80
CA ARG A 63 -0.13 4.95 15.03
C ARG A 63 1.15 4.13 14.94
N HIS A 64 1.11 2.97 14.29
CA HIS A 64 2.27 2.12 14.17
C HIS A 64 3.35 2.75 13.28
N THR A 65 2.94 3.42 12.21
CA THR A 65 3.81 4.22 11.34
C THR A 65 4.41 5.41 12.09
N TYR A 66 3.61 6.11 12.90
CA TYR A 66 4.08 7.21 13.74
C TYR A 66 5.17 6.77 14.72
N GLU A 67 4.93 5.67 15.44
CA GLU A 67 5.87 5.11 16.41
C GLU A 67 7.15 4.59 15.75
N PHE A 68 7.08 4.11 14.50
CA PHE A 68 8.23 3.50 13.82
C PHE A 68 9.15 4.51 13.13
N LEU A 69 8.60 5.58 12.54
CA LEU A 69 9.36 6.56 11.76
C LEU A 69 9.82 7.79 12.58
N LYS A 70 9.45 7.88 13.86
CA LYS A 70 9.91 8.91 14.80
C LYS A 70 11.24 8.52 15.43
#